data_AF-A0A820K9H7-F1
#
_entry.id   AF-A0A820K9H7-F1
#
_cell.length_a   1.000
_cell.length_b   1.000
_cell.length_c   1.000
_cell.angle_alpha   90.00
_cell.angle_beta   90.00
_cell.angle_gamma   90.00
#
_symmetry.space_group_name_H-M   'P 1'
#
loop_
_entity.id
_entity.type
_entity.pdbx_description
1 polymer ?
#
loop_
_entity_poly.entity_id
_entity_poly.type
_entity_poly.pdbx_seq_one_letter_code
_entity_poly.pdbx_strand_id
1 'polypeptide(L)'
;MSYLKTFRDTLLGNEEKRRVFYDNKSNVYRFDRHPSIFESILYYYLNPGMLMRPPHIESEIFYEELRFWQIDKYHIEAFIDEDMTPLDDIRLLPTEKWRRIIWKTLTYPKTIHFPYGELTI
;
A
#
# COMPACT_ATOMS: atom_id res chain seq x y z
N MET A 1 -9.94 -25.47 3.47
CA MET A 1 -9.94 -24.32 4.41
C MET A 1 -9.83 -23.05 3.59
N SER A 2 -10.71 -22.06 3.78
CA SER A 2 -10.68 -20.82 2.99
C SER A 2 -9.67 -19.85 3.61
N TYR A 3 -8.52 -19.66 2.96
CA TYR A 3 -7.40 -18.81 3.39
C TYR A 3 -7.83 -17.37 3.74
N LEU A 4 -8.89 -16.87 3.12
CA LEU A 4 -9.49 -15.55 3.41
C LEU A 4 -10.07 -15.44 4.82
N LYS A 5 -10.53 -16.55 5.43
CA LYS A 5 -11.12 -16.54 6.78
C LYS A 5 -10.10 -16.35 7.90
N THR A 6 -8.82 -16.47 7.59
CA THR A 6 -7.72 -16.24 8.53
C THR A 6 -7.55 -14.75 8.84
N PHE A 7 -7.92 -13.86 7.91
CA PHE A 7 -7.75 -12.41 8.02
C PHE A 7 -9.09 -11.66 8.04
N ARG A 8 -9.96 -11.97 9.01
CA ARG A 8 -11.34 -11.45 9.06
C ARG A 8 -11.46 -9.95 9.21
N ASP A 9 -10.39 -9.28 9.65
CA ASP A 9 -10.38 -7.84 9.87
C ASP A 9 -10.10 -7.05 8.58
N THR A 10 -9.52 -7.72 7.58
CA THR A 10 -9.21 -7.14 6.27
C THR A 10 -10.44 -7.03 5.36
N LEU A 11 -10.35 -6.20 4.32
CA LEU A 11 -11.46 -5.98 3.38
C LEU A 11 -11.86 -7.26 2.64
N LEU A 12 -10.89 -8.05 2.15
CA LEU A 12 -11.18 -9.27 1.40
C LEU A 12 -11.52 -10.45 2.32
N GLY A 13 -10.99 -10.48 3.54
CA GLY A 13 -11.30 -11.54 4.51
C GLY A 13 -12.68 -11.39 5.15
N ASN A 14 -13.17 -10.14 5.30
CA ASN A 14 -14.49 -9.86 5.85
C ASN A 14 -15.59 -9.92 4.78
N GLU A 15 -16.55 -10.82 4.97
CA GLU A 15 -17.65 -11.01 4.01
C GLU A 15 -18.55 -9.77 3.88
N GLU A 16 -18.86 -9.10 4.99
CA GLU A 16 -19.71 -7.91 4.98
C GLU A 16 -19.04 -6.74 4.26
N LYS A 17 -17.73 -6.56 4.47
CA LYS A 17 -16.95 -5.50 3.82
C LYS A 17 -16.80 -5.73 2.32
N ARG A 18 -16.50 -6.95 1.87
CA ARG A 18 -16.34 -7.23 0.43
C ARG A 18 -17.67 -7.26 -0.34
N ARG A 19 -18.81 -7.51 0.34
CA ARG A 19 -20.13 -7.63 -0.30
C ARG A 19 -20.51 -6.41 -1.12
N VAL A 20 -20.12 -5.21 -0.70
CA VAL A 20 -20.43 -3.97 -1.44
C VAL A 20 -19.74 -3.86 -2.79
N PHE A 21 -18.68 -4.64 -3.02
CA PHE A 21 -17.92 -4.70 -4.27
C PHE A 21 -18.38 -5.85 -5.19
N TYR A 22 -19.40 -6.60 -4.78
CA TYR A 22 -19.89 -7.74 -5.54
C TYR A 22 -20.85 -7.30 -6.65
N ASP A 23 -20.53 -7.63 -7.90
CA ASP A 23 -21.44 -7.45 -9.01
C ASP A 23 -22.28 -8.72 -9.22
N ASN A 24 -23.56 -8.65 -8.83
CA ASN A 24 -24.53 -9.73 -9.00
C ASN A 24 -24.74 -10.14 -10.47
N LYS A 25 -24.52 -9.25 -11.44
CA LYS A 25 -24.76 -9.57 -12.86
C LYS A 25 -23.67 -10.48 -13.43
N SER A 26 -22.43 -10.26 -13.02
CA SER A 26 -21.27 -11.01 -13.50
C SER A 26 -20.72 -12.02 -12.49
N ASN A 27 -21.30 -12.10 -11.29
CA ASN A 27 -20.89 -13.01 -10.23
C ASN A 27 -19.39 -12.87 -9.86
N VAL A 28 -18.88 -11.64 -9.85
CA VAL A 28 -17.48 -11.29 -9.55
C VAL A 28 -17.39 -10.08 -8.64
N TYR A 29 -16.32 -10.01 -7.84
CA TYR A 29 -15.98 -8.79 -7.10
C TYR A 29 -15.21 -7.83 -8.02
N ARG A 30 -15.60 -6.55 -8.04
CA ARG A 30 -14.94 -5.51 -8.81
C ARG A 30 -14.35 -4.45 -7.89
N PHE A 31 -13.07 -4.18 -8.11
CA PHE A 31 -12.31 -3.16 -7.41
C PHE A 31 -11.70 -2.24 -8.45
N ASP A 32 -12.01 -0.96 -8.40
CA ASP A 32 -11.41 0.06 -9.26
C ASP A 32 -10.10 0.55 -8.64
N ARG A 33 -9.12 -0.37 -8.55
CA ARG A 33 -7.83 -0.20 -7.84
C ARG A 33 -6.65 -0.62 -8.73
N HIS A 34 -5.45 -0.29 -8.30
CA HIS A 34 -4.23 -0.52 -9.08
C HIS A 34 -3.96 -2.02 -9.33
N PRO A 35 -3.96 -2.52 -10.58
CA PRO A 35 -3.88 -3.96 -10.86
C PRO A 35 -2.59 -4.61 -10.34
N SER A 36 -1.44 -3.95 -10.54
CA SER A 36 -0.13 -4.46 -10.09
C SER A 36 0.01 -4.53 -8.58
N ILE A 37 -0.70 -3.66 -7.84
CA ILE A 37 -0.69 -3.69 -6.37
C ILE A 37 -1.63 -4.80 -5.88
N PHE A 38 -2.76 -5.00 -6.57
CA PHE A 38 -3.70 -6.05 -6.22
C PHE A 38 -3.07 -7.45 -6.23
N GLU A 39 -2.12 -7.72 -7.14
CA GLU A 39 -1.38 -8.99 -7.14
C GLU A 39 -0.59 -9.20 -5.83
N SER A 40 0.10 -8.17 -5.33
CA SER A 40 0.78 -8.21 -4.03
C SER A 40 -0.18 -8.43 -2.87
N ILE A 41 -1.36 -7.80 -2.93
CA ILE A 41 -2.40 -7.98 -1.92
C ILE A 41 -2.91 -9.42 -1.93
N LEU A 42 -3.19 -10.00 -3.09
CA LEU A 42 -3.59 -11.40 -3.21
C LEU A 42 -2.50 -12.34 -2.69
N TYR A 43 -1.24 -12.06 -3.02
CA TYR A 43 -0.10 -12.85 -2.54
C TYR A 43 -0.03 -12.89 -1.01
N TYR A 44 -0.31 -11.76 -0.35
CA TYR A 44 -0.38 -11.68 1.11
C TYR A 44 -1.44 -12.62 1.72
N TYR A 45 -2.62 -12.76 1.09
CA TYR A 45 -3.64 -13.70 1.57
C TYR A 45 -3.26 -15.17 1.34
N LEU A 46 -2.47 -15.45 0.29
CA LEU A 46 -1.99 -16.80 -0.01
C LEU A 46 -0.81 -17.19 0.89
N ASN A 47 0.03 -16.22 1.26
CA ASN A 47 1.23 -16.39 2.07
C ASN A 47 1.20 -15.43 3.27
N PRO A 48 0.51 -15.80 4.36
CA PRO A 48 0.44 -15.01 5.58
C PRO A 48 1.81 -14.51 6.04
N GLY A 49 1.97 -13.20 6.18
CA GLY A 49 3.22 -12.57 6.62
C GLY A 49 4.19 -12.20 5.49
N MET A 50 3.87 -12.51 4.23
CA MET A 50 4.64 -12.03 3.08
C MET A 50 3.85 -10.97 2.31
N LEU A 51 4.25 -9.72 2.51
CA LEU A 51 3.77 -8.59 1.70
C LEU A 51 4.96 -8.11 0.87
N MET A 52 4.75 -7.86 -0.43
CA MET A 52 5.81 -7.35 -1.30
C MET A 52 5.31 -6.18 -2.13
N ARG A 53 5.98 -5.04 -2.05
CA ARG A 53 5.70 -3.90 -2.90
C ARG A 53 6.29 -4.13 -4.28
N PRO A 54 5.52 -3.96 -5.37
CA PRO A 54 6.09 -4.02 -6.71
C PRO A 54 7.16 -2.92 -6.88
N PRO A 55 8.30 -3.20 -7.53
CA PRO A 55 9.45 -2.28 -7.56
C PRO A 55 9.17 -0.95 -8.26
N HIS A 56 8.18 -0.92 -9.16
CA HIS A 56 7.76 0.27 -9.90
C HIS A 56 6.68 1.09 -9.18
N ILE A 57 6.24 0.67 -7.99
CA ILE A 57 5.21 1.34 -7.21
C ILE A 57 5.86 2.09 -6.06
N GLU A 58 5.56 3.37 -5.98
CA GLU A 58 5.98 4.23 -4.87
C GLU A 58 5.44 3.72 -3.53
N SER A 59 6.26 3.79 -2.48
CA SER A 59 5.91 3.34 -1.12
C SER A 59 4.59 3.95 -0.62
N GLU A 60 4.37 5.22 -0.95
CA GLU A 60 3.16 5.96 -0.59
C GLU A 60 1.89 5.41 -1.25
N ILE A 61 1.95 5.15 -2.56
CA ILE A 61 0.80 4.60 -3.31
C ILE A 61 0.49 3.20 -2.81
N PHE A 62 1.54 2.40 -2.59
CA PHE A 62 1.40 1.08 -2.00
C PHE A 62 0.76 1.14 -0.62
N TYR A 63 1.17 2.10 0.21
CA TYR A 63 0.62 2.29 1.53
C TYR A 63 -0.86 2.72 1.54
N GLU A 64 -1.26 3.64 0.67
CA GLU A 64 -2.67 4.01 0.47
C GLU A 64 -3.52 2.79 0.06
N GLU A 65 -2.98 1.89 -0.78
CA GLU A 65 -3.63 0.62 -1.09
C GLU A 65 -3.74 -0.29 0.13
N LEU A 66 -2.67 -0.49 0.91
CA LEU A 66 -2.74 -1.33 2.12
C LEU A 66 -3.82 -0.86 3.10
N ARG A 67 -3.99 0.46 3.24
CA ARG A 67 -5.10 1.04 4.01
C ARG A 67 -6.46 0.72 3.41
N PHE A 68 -6.61 0.86 2.09
CA PHE A 68 -7.85 0.52 1.40
C PHE A 68 -8.23 -0.95 1.63
N TRP A 69 -7.25 -1.86 1.53
CA TRP A 69 -7.44 -3.29 1.76
C TRP A 69 -7.56 -3.67 3.25
N GLN A 70 -7.39 -2.69 4.14
CA GLN A 70 -7.48 -2.83 5.60
C GLN A 70 -6.50 -3.90 6.12
N ILE A 71 -5.29 -3.92 5.57
CA ILE A 71 -4.21 -4.76 6.08
C ILE A 71 -3.75 -4.18 7.42
N ASP A 72 -3.60 -5.03 8.43
CA ASP A 72 -3.30 -4.57 9.79
C ASP A 72 -1.97 -3.84 9.87
N LYS A 73 -1.96 -2.77 10.67
CA LYS A 73 -0.79 -1.92 10.92
C LYS A 73 0.45 -2.71 11.33
N TYR A 74 0.27 -3.77 12.12
CA TYR A 74 1.35 -4.67 12.54
C TYR A 74 2.04 -5.37 11.36
N HIS A 75 1.27 -5.81 10.37
CA HIS A 75 1.80 -6.45 9.16
C HIS A 75 2.42 -5.43 8.20
N ILE A 76 1.94 -4.18 8.24
CA ILE A 76 2.54 -3.07 7.48
C ILE A 76 3.87 -2.63 8.11
N GLU A 77 3.95 -2.58 9.44
CA GLU A 77 5.16 -2.18 10.17
C GLU A 77 6.29 -3.22 10.01
N ALA A 78 5.95 -4.50 9.87
CA ALA A 78 6.90 -5.56 9.49
C ALA A 78 7.39 -5.44 8.02
N PHE A 79 6.73 -4.63 7.21
CA PHE A 79 7.03 -4.37 5.79
C PHE A 79 7.75 -3.01 5.59
N ILE A 80 8.20 -2.33 6.65
CA ILE A 80 8.97 -1.09 6.50
C ILE A 80 10.31 -1.43 5.82
N ASP A 81 10.33 -1.35 4.49
CA ASP A 81 11.56 -1.21 3.69
C ASP A 81 12.37 -0.02 4.24
N GLU A 82 13.70 -0.04 4.11
CA GLU A 82 14.58 1.08 4.51
C GLU A 82 14.14 2.45 3.93
N ASP A 83 13.36 2.45 2.84
CA ASP A 83 12.84 3.63 2.15
C ASP A 83 11.39 4.03 2.51
N MET A 84 10.72 3.35 3.46
CA MET A 84 9.36 3.69 3.85
C MET A 84 9.34 4.88 4.84
N THR A 85 8.69 5.98 4.47
CA THR A 85 8.42 7.09 5.38
C THR A 85 7.53 6.61 6.54
N PRO A 86 7.87 6.95 7.81
CA PRO A 86 7.07 6.56 8.96
C PRO A 86 5.60 6.99 8.83
N LEU A 87 4.72 6.24 9.47
CA LEU A 87 3.29 6.33 9.26
C LEU A 87 2.65 7.68 9.63
N ASP A 88 3.21 8.34 10.63
CA ASP A 88 2.74 9.64 11.11
C ASP A 88 3.11 10.75 10.12
N ASP A 89 4.22 10.57 9.40
CA ASP A 89 4.76 11.50 8.41
C ASP A 89 3.96 11.45 7.10
N ILE A 90 3.45 10.28 6.72
CA ILE A 90 2.57 10.11 5.54
C ILE A 90 1.31 10.97 5.65
N ARG A 91 0.70 11.06 6.85
CA ARG A 91 -0.53 11.84 7.06
C ARG A 91 -0.31 13.35 6.87
N LEU A 92 0.93 13.80 6.92
CA LEU A 92 1.33 15.19 6.74
C LEU A 92 1.74 15.51 5.31
N LEU A 93 1.81 14.49 4.43
CA LEU A 93 2.21 14.69 3.04
C LEU A 93 1.18 15.54 2.30
N PRO A 94 1.62 16.64 1.65
CA PRO A 94 0.76 17.43 0.78
C PRO A 94 0.11 16.55 -0.30
N THR A 95 -1.12 16.82 -0.73
CA THR A 95 -1.78 16.02 -1.79
C THR A 95 -1.07 16.12 -3.15
N GLU A 96 -0.42 17.26 -3.41
CA GLU A 96 0.25 17.56 -4.67
C GLU A 96 1.63 16.89 -4.78
N LYS A 97 1.88 16.19 -5.89
CA LYS A 97 3.10 15.39 -6.12
C LYS A 97 4.40 16.17 -5.91
N TRP A 98 4.52 17.38 -6.47
CA TRP A 98 5.74 18.19 -6.33
C TRP A 98 5.94 18.76 -4.93
N ARG A 99 4.84 19.05 -4.20
CA ARG A 99 4.90 19.48 -2.80
C ARG A 99 5.33 18.33 -1.89
N ARG A 100 4.93 17.09 -2.20
CA ARG A 100 5.46 15.90 -1.50
C ARG A 100 6.96 15.77 -1.68
N ILE A 101 7.48 16.00 -2.88
CA ILE A 101 8.94 15.97 -3.14
C ILE A 101 9.65 16.97 -2.23
N ILE A 102 9.23 18.24 -2.24
CA ILE A 102 9.82 19.29 -1.39
C ILE A 102 9.71 18.95 0.11
N TRP A 103 8.55 18.47 0.55
CA TRP A 103 8.32 18.08 1.94
C TRP A 103 9.26 16.95 2.36
N LYS A 104 9.37 15.90 1.54
CA LYS A 104 10.30 14.78 1.78
C LYS A 104 11.74 15.27 1.86
N THR A 105 12.16 16.18 0.96
CA THR A 105 13.51 16.76 0.97
C THR A 105 13.83 17.50 2.27
N LEU A 106 12.87 18.28 2.77
CA LEU A 106 13.06 19.06 3.99
C LEU A 106 13.04 18.18 5.25
N THR A 107 12.22 17.12 5.27
CA THR A 107 12.09 16.24 6.43
C THR A 107 13.19 15.16 6.49
N TYR A 108 13.64 14.64 5.34
CA TYR A 108 14.65 13.59 5.23
C TYR A 108 15.72 13.95 4.18
N PRO A 109 16.71 14.78 4.54
CA PRO A 109 17.70 15.30 3.58
C PRO A 109 18.65 14.24 2.98
N LYS A 110 18.62 12.99 3.44
CA LYS A 110 19.54 11.93 2.99
C LYS A 110 19.06 11.11 1.79
N THR A 111 17.81 11.27 1.35
CA THR A 111 17.20 10.29 0.43
C THR A 111 16.77 10.93 -0.89
N ILE A 112 17.70 11.23 -1.80
CA ILE A 112 17.36 11.42 -3.22
C ILE A 112 18.49 10.98 -4.16
N HIS A 113 18.23 9.95 -4.98
CA HIS A 113 18.75 9.84 -6.34
C HIS A 113 17.80 10.63 -7.25
N PHE A 114 18.24 11.77 -7.78
CA PHE A 114 17.43 12.50 -8.76
C PHE A 114 17.54 11.81 -10.14
N PRO A 115 16.47 11.81 -10.96
CA PRO A 115 16.54 11.32 -12.34
C PRO A 115 17.46 12.16 -13.25
N TYR A 116 17.99 13.29 -12.77
CA TYR A 116 18.84 14.22 -13.52
C TYR A 116 20.18 14.55 -12.83
N GLY A 117 20.61 13.74 -11.85
CA GLY A 117 21.94 13.86 -11.22
C GLY A 117 21.91 14.24 -9.73
N GLU A 118 22.86 13.71 -8.99
CA GLU A 118 23.01 13.92 -7.54
C GLU A 118 23.37 15.37 -7.22
N LEU A 119 22.60 16.00 -6.32
CA LEU A 119 23.00 17.25 -5.66
C LEU A 119 23.44 16.89 -4.25
N THR A 120 24.75 16.79 -4.05
CA THR A 120 25.35 16.81 -2.72
C THR A 120 25.35 18.25 -2.23
N ILE A 121 24.77 18.49 -1.05
CA ILE A 121 24.92 19.75 -0.30
C ILE A 121 26.03 19.55 0.72
#